data_AF-A0ABD0MPX6-F1
#
_entry.id   AF-A0ABD0MPX6-F1
#
_cell.length_a   1.000
_cell.length_b   1.000
_cell.length_c   1.000
_cell.angle_alpha   90.00
_cell.angle_beta   90.00
_cell.angle_gamma   90.00
#
_symmetry.space_group_name_H-M   'P 1'
#
loop_
_entity.id
_entity.type
_entity.pdbx_description
1 polymer ?
#
loop_
_entity_poly.entity_id
_entity_poly.type
_entity_poly.pdbx_seq_one_letter_code
_entity_poly.pdbx_strand_id
1 'polypeptide(L)' 'VKLSCSYSSALTLHWYRQYPGSAPEFIVLITDGAKQAQVSNVDLRFTAKVTKDKENHVDLEISSAALKDSAL' A
#
# COMPACT_ATOMS: atom_id res chain seq x y z
N VAL A 1 -10.36 -1.86 5.10
CA VAL A 1 -9.92 -2.88 4.11
C VAL A 1 -8.42 -3.09 4.28
N LYS A 2 -7.92 -4.31 4.10
CA LYS A 2 -6.49 -4.61 4.19
C LYS A 2 -6.07 -5.39 2.94
N LEU A 3 -5.09 -4.87 2.22
CA LEU A 3 -4.43 -5.57 1.11
C LEU A 3 -3.03 -5.94 1.57
N SER A 4 -2.58 -7.14 1.22
CA SER A 4 -1.26 -7.66 1.60
C SER A 4 -0.50 -8.11 0.37
N CYS A 5 0.79 -7.79 0.32
CA CYS A 5 1.69 -8.20 -0.75
C CYS A 5 2.93 -8.84 -0.11
N SER A 6 3.12 -10.14 -0.34
CA SER A 6 4.34 -10.85 0.05
C SER A 6 5.44 -10.62 -0.97
N TYR A 7 6.68 -10.50 -0.52
CA TYR A 7 7.83 -10.27 -1.39
C TYR A 7 9.09 -10.96 -0.88
N SER A 8 9.99 -11.35 -1.78
CA SER A 8 11.27 -11.98 -1.39
C SER A 8 12.30 -10.94 -0.94
N SER A 9 12.48 -9.87 -1.72
CA SER A 9 13.44 -8.80 -1.45
C SER A 9 13.04 -7.51 -2.16
N ALA A 10 13.18 -6.37 -1.48
CA ALA A 10 12.96 -5.05 -2.04
C ALA A 10 13.73 -4.00 -1.24
N LEU A 11 14.11 -2.88 -1.87
CA LEU A 11 14.56 -1.69 -1.13
C LEU A 11 13.37 -0.77 -0.81
N THR A 12 12.45 -0.65 -1.76
CA THR A 12 11.25 0.19 -1.70
C THR A 12 10.07 -0.57 -2.26
N LEU A 13 8.91 -0.42 -1.62
CA LEU A 13 7.64 -0.96 -2.06
C LEU A 13 6.67 0.18 -2.35
N HIS A 14 5.82 -0.01 -3.34
CA HIS A 14 4.89 1.01 -3.80
C HIS A 14 3.50 0.40 -3.93
N TRP A 15 2.50 1.16 -3.49
CA TRP A 15 1.10 0.87 -3.77
C TRP A 15 0.60 1.82 -4.84
N TYR A 16 -0.08 1.25 -5.82
CA TYR A 16 -0.79 1.96 -6.87
C TYR A 16 -2.25 1.49 -6.86
N ARG A 17 -3.14 2.33 -7.39
CA ARG A 17 -4.46 1.90 -7.82
C ARG A 17 -4.67 2.22 -9.29
N GLN A 18 -5.45 1.42 -10.00
CA GLN A 18 -5.76 1.64 -11.39
C GLN A 18 -7.27 1.50 -11.64
N TYR A 19 -7.89 2.60 -12.02
CA TYR A 19 -9.27 2.57 -12.53
C TYR A 19 -9.31 1.97 -13.94
N PRO A 20 -10.41 1.32 -14.34
CA PRO A 20 -10.55 0.75 -15.68
C PRO A 20 -10.24 1.77 -16.79
N GLY A 21 -9.28 1.47 -17.66
CA GLY A 21 -8.87 2.33 -18.77
C GLY A 21 -7.95 3.50 -18.42
N SER A 22 -7.59 3.67 -17.15
CA SER A 22 -6.69 4.74 -16.67
C SER A 22 -5.26 4.24 -16.47
N ALA A 23 -4.30 5.17 -16.39
CA ALA A 23 -2.95 4.86 -15.94
C ALA A 23 -2.93 4.56 -14.43
N PRO A 24 -1.94 3.78 -13.92
CA PRO A 24 -1.78 3.58 -12.49
C PRO A 24 -1.56 4.90 -11.73
N GLU A 25 -2.32 5.09 -10.66
CA GLU A 25 -2.21 6.23 -9.75
C GLU A 25 -1.41 5.82 -8.51
N PHE A 26 -0.37 6.59 -8.20
CA PHE A 26 0.43 6.37 -7.00
C PHE A 26 -0.40 6.61 -5.73
N ILE A 27 -0.29 5.70 -4.76
CA ILE A 27 -0.91 5.86 -3.43
C ILE A 27 0.17 6.19 -2.40
N VAL A 28 1.13 5.29 -2.19
CA VAL A 28 2.12 5.42 -1.12
C VAL A 28 3.37 4.59 -1.40
N LEU A 29 4.52 5.09 -0.95
CA LEU A 29 5.82 4.42 -0.98
C LEU A 29 6.23 4.11 0.45
N ILE A 30 6.78 2.92 0.67
CA ILE A 30 7.42 2.55 1.93
C ILE A 30 8.74 1.83 1.68
N THR A 31 9.78 2.20 2.42
CA THR A 31 11.07 1.49 2.38
C THR A 31 10.95 0.18 3.13
N ASP A 32 11.60 -0.89 2.66
CA ASP A 32 11.62 -2.19 3.35
C ASP A 32 12.17 -2.12 4.79
N GLY A 33 13.04 -1.16 5.07
CA GLY A 33 13.57 -0.89 6.41
C GLY A 33 12.71 0.02 7.30
N ALA A 34 11.51 0.41 6.86
CA ALA A 34 10.66 1.34 7.62
C ALA A 34 10.21 0.72 8.95
N LYS A 35 10.48 1.42 10.06
CA LYS A 35 10.01 1.03 11.40
C LYS A 35 8.60 1.51 11.70
N GLN A 36 8.16 2.56 11.02
CA GLN A 36 6.85 3.17 11.20
C GLN A 36 6.05 3.04 9.91
N ALA A 37 4.72 2.91 10.07
CA ALA A 37 3.80 2.94 8.96
C ALA A 37 3.87 4.29 8.24
N GLN A 38 3.65 4.28 6.93
CA GLN A 38 3.64 5.45 6.08
C GLN A 38 2.21 5.77 5.68
N VAL A 39 1.76 6.98 6.01
CA VAL A 39 0.46 7.49 5.57
C VAL A 39 0.63 8.10 4.19
N SER A 40 -0.29 7.80 3.28
CA SER A 40 -0.29 8.39 1.94
C SER A 40 -0.45 9.90 2.00
N ASN A 41 0.31 10.61 1.16
CA ASN A 41 0.15 12.04 0.94
C ASN A 41 -0.98 12.37 -0.05
N VAL A 42 -1.50 11.37 -0.77
CA VAL A 42 -2.59 11.52 -1.74
C VAL A 42 -3.95 11.44 -1.02
N ASP A 43 -4.08 10.53 -0.07
CA ASP A 43 -5.28 10.38 0.74
C ASP A 43 -4.95 9.74 2.10
N LEU A 44 -5.24 10.47 3.18
CA LEU A 44 -4.88 10.10 4.55
C LEU A 44 -5.53 8.80 5.05
N ARG A 45 -6.53 8.27 4.32
CA ARG A 45 -7.16 6.99 4.64
C ARG A 45 -6.25 5.79 4.36
N PHE A 46 -5.24 5.95 3.51
CA PHE A 46 -4.32 4.88 3.12
C PHE A 46 -3.06 4.90 3.99
N THR A 47 -2.75 3.75 4.59
CA THR A 47 -1.55 3.56 5.41
C THR A 47 -0.83 2.30 4.98
N ALA A 48 0.45 2.42 4.62
CA ALA A 48 1.31 1.28 4.31
C ALA A 48 2.17 0.88 5.51
N LYS A 49 2.33 -0.42 5.73
CA LYS A 49 3.18 -0.95 6.80
C LYS A 49 3.94 -2.18 6.32
N VAL A 50 5.24 -2.22 6.61
CA VAL A 50 6.05 -3.42 6.41
C VAL A 50 5.95 -4.28 7.66
N THR A 51 5.70 -5.58 7.46
CA THR A 51 5.66 -6.57 8.52
C THR A 51 6.66 -7.68 8.17
N LYS A 52 7.53 -8.00 9.14
CA LYS A 52 8.61 -8.99 9.02
C LYS A 52 8.49 -10.00 10.14
N ASP A 53 7.57 -10.94 9.98
CA ASP A 53 7.30 -12.04 10.88
C ASP A 53 7.79 -13.36 10.28
N LYS A 54 6.92 -14.19 9.69
CA LYS A 54 7.37 -15.44 9.03
C LYS A 54 7.84 -15.22 7.59
N GLU A 55 7.19 -14.29 6.90
CA GLU A 55 7.50 -13.87 5.53
C GLU A 55 7.44 -12.35 5.45
N ASN A 56 8.27 -11.75 4.59
CA ASN A 56 8.22 -10.32 4.37
C ASN A 56 6.95 -9.97 3.61
N HIS A 57 6.11 -9.12 4.20
CA HIS A 57 4.96 -8.58 3.51
C HIS A 57 4.77 -7.10 3.80
N VAL A 58 4.18 -6.41 2.84
CA VAL A 58 3.71 -5.04 3.00
C VAL A 58 2.20 -5.05 2.97
N ASP A 59 1.62 -4.36 3.94
CA ASP A 59 0.18 -4.17 4.06
C ASP A 59 -0.20 -2.76 3.64
N LEU A 60 -1.33 -2.63 2.95
CA LEU A 60 -2.04 -1.37 2.77
C LEU A 60 -3.37 -1.45 3.53
N GLU A 61 -3.48 -0.63 4.57
CA GLU A 61 -4.68 -0.44 5.35
C GLU A 61 -5.46 0.77 4.84
N ILE A 62 -6.76 0.58 4.60
CA ILE A 62 -7.71 1.61 4.17
C ILE A 62 -8.76 1.76 5.27
N SER A 63 -8.72 2.87 6.01
CA SER A 63 -9.52 3.07 7.23
C SER A 63 -11.02 3.22 6.96
N SER A 64 -11.41 3.85 5.85
CA SER A 64 -12.80 4.05 5.44
C SER A 64 -12.93 3.90 3.93
N ALA A 65 -13.09 2.68 3.45
CA ALA A 65 -13.24 2.41 2.02
C ALA A 65 -14.63 2.81 1.52
N ALA A 66 -14.69 3.40 0.32
CA ALA A 66 -15.90 3.81 -0.36
C ALA A 66 -15.97 3.19 -1.77
N LEU A 67 -17.15 3.19 -2.38
CA LEU A 67 -17.34 2.62 -3.73
C LEU A 67 -16.38 3.23 -4.78
N LYS A 68 -16.07 4.51 -4.64
CA LYS A 68 -15.12 5.24 -5.51
C LYS A 68 -13.69 4.72 -5.43
N ASP A 69 -13.32 3.98 -4.39
CA ASP A 69 -11.99 3.39 -4.24
C ASP A 69 -11.86 2.04 -4.98
N SER A 70 -12.94 1.56 -5.62
CA SER A 70 -12.93 0.29 -6.35
C SER A 70 -12.06 0.39 -7.60
N ALA A 71 -10.88 -0.22 -7.53
CA ALA A 71 -9.85 -0.22 -8.55
C ALA A 71 -9.02 -1.51 -8.43
N LEU A 72 -8.19 -1.78 -9.45
CA LEU A 72 -7.10 -2.74 -9.32
C LEU A 72 -5.98 -2.16 -8.45
#